data_AF-A0A2S9F6T2-F1
#
_entry.id   AF-A0A2S9F6T2-F1
#
_cell.length_a   1.000
_cell.length_b   1.000
_cell.length_c   1.000
_cell.angle_alpha   90.00
_cell.angle_beta   90.00
_cell.angle_gamma   90.00
#
_symmetry.space_group_name_H-M   'P 1'
#
loop_
_entity.id
_entity.type
_entity.pdbx_description
1 polymer ?
#
loop_
_entity_poly.entity_id
_entity_poly.type
_entity_poly.pdbx_seq_one_letter_code
_entity_poly.pdbx_strand_id
1 'polypeptide(L)'
;AVHVMSAQAPVLIAIDDVQWLDPSSRAVLAFVARRIKGAVSVVVTERTGPQVHEPAASWLQVGTDALARVRVAPMSLGALHTMVSARLGTRFSRPAIVRIAEVSGGNPLYALELARVVAEGPLETGHRLPETLAELVRLRVDRLDDDVRDVLLVAASVTAPTVDLLAATVGRTVGQVTTLLEAAEVEGIVAIEGNRVRFTHPLLAGGIYENAEPARRREFHRRLAEIKTQPELRARHLALAAAVADEATLLTLDAAADSARARGAPAAAAELVELAIHLGGDKVSRRIRAAEHHYVAGDIPRAGALLDGVVAALRPGVLRAVALNLLAGVRIFEDDYSGAVALLKQAHADAADNDAVLVSSLVSLAFAHGMAGAFDDQLSTAWAAVETAERAGVPALTSRALAMWVHVSFQAGHGLDEAALQRAVDLEDRDDNTPIPFRASATRGLILAMTGRLAEADAQLAEVAERCGQRGAEHDLMAVTGYRTLVAIWRGRYDDADRHAADMMERAEQLGGSMVIAYSICAAAAGYRGDEVTARTYAQTALAQGAGYPPLTVWASATLAFLEVSLGNYQQAVKAA
;
A
#
# COMPACT_ATOMS: atom_id res chain seq x y z
N ALA A 1 1.76 14.33 14.64
CA ALA A 1 1.93 15.63 13.96
C ALA A 1 0.60 16.40 13.85
N VAL A 2 -0.39 15.91 13.09
CA VAL A 2 -1.68 16.62 12.86
C VAL A 2 -2.39 17.05 14.16
N HIS A 3 -2.48 16.17 15.16
CA HIS A 3 -3.07 16.51 16.47
C HIS A 3 -2.32 17.62 17.23
N VAL A 4 -1.00 17.68 17.08
CA VAL A 4 -0.18 18.71 17.74
C VAL A 4 -0.43 20.06 17.08
N MET A 5 -0.59 20.08 15.75
CA MET A 5 -0.91 21.30 15.00
C MET A 5 -2.34 21.78 15.28
N SER A 6 -3.31 20.86 15.36
CA SER A 6 -4.71 21.19 15.59
C SER A 6 -5.01 21.74 16.99
N ALA A 7 -4.12 21.51 17.95
CA ALA A 7 -4.18 22.11 19.28
C ALA A 7 -3.83 23.62 19.28
N GLN A 8 -3.13 24.11 18.26
CA GLN A 8 -2.69 25.52 18.16
C GLN A 8 -3.60 26.35 17.24
N ALA A 9 -4.06 25.77 16.13
CA ALA A 9 -4.96 26.43 15.18
C ALA A 9 -5.75 25.39 14.37
N PRO A 10 -6.89 25.77 13.75
CA PRO A 10 -7.58 24.90 12.81
C PRO A 10 -6.66 24.47 11.65
N VAL A 11 -6.66 23.19 11.31
CA VAL A 11 -5.81 22.61 10.26
C VAL A 11 -6.67 22.18 9.07
N LEU A 12 -6.29 22.59 7.86
CA LEU A 12 -6.86 22.10 6.60
C LEU A 12 -5.87 21.17 5.92
N ILE A 13 -6.28 19.91 5.69
CA ILE A 13 -5.55 18.97 4.84
C ILE A 13 -6.21 19.01 3.46
N ALA A 14 -5.49 19.55 2.47
CA ALA A 14 -5.95 19.60 1.09
C ALA A 14 -5.21 18.54 0.26
N ILE A 15 -5.96 17.63 -0.35
CA ILE A 15 -5.45 16.57 -1.23
C ILE A 15 -5.99 16.85 -2.63
N ASP A 16 -5.09 17.20 -3.54
CA ASP A 16 -5.46 17.43 -4.94
C ASP A 16 -5.25 16.15 -5.75
N ASP A 17 -6.21 15.82 -6.61
CA ASP A 17 -6.22 14.66 -7.51
C ASP A 17 -5.95 13.30 -6.83
N VAL A 18 -6.87 12.92 -5.94
CA VAL A 18 -6.76 11.71 -5.11
C VAL A 18 -6.52 10.40 -5.89
N GLN A 19 -6.95 10.35 -7.16
CA GLN A 19 -6.76 9.18 -8.03
C GLN A 19 -5.29 8.85 -8.31
N TRP A 20 -4.38 9.82 -8.18
CA TRP A 20 -2.95 9.62 -8.43
C TRP A 20 -2.15 9.30 -7.15
N LEU A 21 -2.84 9.23 -6.01
CA LEU A 21 -2.21 8.94 -4.73
C LEU A 21 -1.69 7.50 -4.72
N ASP A 22 -0.40 7.33 -4.39
CA ASP A 22 0.21 6.01 -4.24
C ASP A 22 -0.45 5.21 -3.10
N PRO A 23 -0.42 3.87 -3.16
CA PRO A 23 -1.07 3.02 -2.15
C PRO A 23 -0.63 3.30 -0.71
N SER A 24 0.65 3.63 -0.48
CA SER A 24 1.19 3.89 0.86
C SER A 24 0.66 5.21 1.43
N SER A 25 0.69 6.29 0.63
CA SER A 25 0.11 7.57 1.03
C SER A 25 -1.40 7.46 1.27
N ARG A 26 -2.09 6.65 0.46
CA ARG A 26 -3.51 6.35 0.62
C ARG A 26 -3.81 5.71 1.97
N ALA A 27 -3.08 4.66 2.33
CA ALA A 27 -3.23 3.97 3.61
C ALA A 27 -3.01 4.94 4.80
N VAL A 28 -1.96 5.76 4.74
CA VAL A 28 -1.65 6.76 5.78
C VAL A 28 -2.75 7.80 5.92
N LEU A 29 -3.24 8.36 4.80
CA LEU A 29 -4.29 9.36 4.83
C LEU A 29 -5.63 8.77 5.30
N ALA A 30 -5.91 7.50 4.98
CA ALA A 30 -7.11 6.79 5.45
C ALA A 30 -7.08 6.67 6.98
N PHE A 31 -5.93 6.25 7.50
CA PHE A 31 -5.64 6.12 8.92
C PHE A 31 -5.77 7.46 9.66
N VAL A 32 -5.23 8.54 9.08
CA VAL A 32 -5.31 9.89 9.66
C VAL A 32 -6.76 10.39 9.66
N ALA A 33 -7.47 10.28 8.54
CA ALA A 33 -8.82 10.82 8.37
C ALA A 33 -9.82 10.27 9.40
N ARG A 34 -9.74 8.97 9.72
CA ARG A 34 -10.60 8.32 10.73
C ARG A 34 -10.33 8.77 12.16
N ARG A 35 -9.09 9.20 12.46
CA ARG A 35 -8.66 9.59 13.81
C ARG A 35 -8.72 11.09 14.07
N ILE A 36 -9.12 11.89 13.07
CA ILE A 36 -9.23 13.33 13.22
C ILE A 36 -10.19 13.67 14.39
N LYS A 37 -9.65 14.37 15.39
CA LYS A 37 -10.39 15.00 16.48
C LYS A 37 -10.01 16.48 16.54
N GLY A 38 -10.97 17.34 16.90
CA GLY A 38 -10.76 18.78 17.00
C GLY A 38 -10.95 19.53 15.68
N ALA A 39 -10.34 20.71 15.54
CA ALA A 39 -10.55 21.61 14.40
C ALA A 39 -9.70 21.21 13.18
N VAL A 40 -9.90 20.02 12.63
CA VAL A 40 -9.23 19.58 11.40
C VAL A 40 -10.28 19.29 10.32
N SER A 41 -10.09 19.87 9.13
CA SER A 41 -10.91 19.60 7.95
C SER A 41 -10.05 18.96 6.87
N VAL A 42 -10.65 18.05 6.10
CA VAL A 42 -10.01 17.44 4.93
C VAL A 42 -10.80 17.84 3.68
N VAL A 43 -10.11 18.39 2.69
CA VAL A 43 -10.68 18.69 1.37
C VAL A 43 -9.94 17.84 0.35
N VAL A 44 -10.71 17.09 -0.43
CA VAL A 44 -10.18 16.16 -1.43
C VAL A 44 -10.79 16.51 -2.77
N THR A 45 -9.97 16.59 -3.81
CA THR A 45 -10.44 16.68 -5.19
C THR A 45 -10.27 15.33 -5.87
N GLU A 46 -11.27 14.94 -6.66
CA GLU A 46 -11.23 13.72 -7.46
C GLU A 46 -11.75 14.00 -8.86
N ARG A 47 -11.22 13.27 -9.85
CA ARG A 47 -11.73 13.31 -11.22
C ARG A 47 -12.86 12.30 -11.40
N THR A 48 -14.07 12.79 -11.63
CA THR A 48 -15.23 11.93 -11.97
C THR A 48 -15.37 11.78 -13.49
N GLY A 49 -15.30 10.57 -14.01
CA GLY A 49 -15.47 10.27 -15.45
C GLY A 49 -16.47 9.12 -15.71
N PRO A 50 -17.02 8.99 -16.93
CA PRO A 50 -18.06 7.99 -17.24
C PRO A 50 -17.62 6.51 -17.15
N GLN A 51 -16.32 6.24 -16.98
CA GLN A 51 -15.77 4.89 -16.76
C GLN A 51 -15.44 4.57 -15.29
N VAL A 52 -15.63 5.53 -14.39
CA VAL A 52 -15.30 5.37 -12.97
C VAL A 52 -16.49 4.73 -12.25
N HIS A 53 -16.39 3.43 -11.94
CA HIS A 53 -17.45 2.67 -11.25
C HIS A 53 -17.54 2.99 -9.74
N GLU A 54 -16.46 3.49 -9.12
CA GLU A 54 -16.42 3.90 -7.71
C GLU A 54 -15.63 5.22 -7.53
N PRO A 55 -16.08 6.15 -6.65
CA PRO A 55 -15.34 7.37 -6.33
C PRO A 55 -13.91 7.06 -5.87
N ALA A 56 -12.91 7.77 -6.41
CA ALA A 56 -11.51 7.53 -6.10
C ALA A 56 -11.16 7.84 -4.63
N ALA A 57 -12.00 8.62 -3.96
CA ALA A 57 -11.92 8.88 -2.52
C ALA A 57 -12.70 7.87 -1.66
N SER A 58 -13.19 6.74 -2.18
CA SER A 58 -13.99 5.76 -1.42
C SER A 58 -13.27 5.18 -0.19
N TRP A 59 -11.94 5.16 -0.22
CA TRP A 59 -11.07 4.76 0.89
C TRP A 59 -11.05 5.78 2.05
N LEU A 60 -11.43 7.04 1.83
CA LEU A 60 -11.63 8.04 2.88
C LEU A 60 -12.93 7.75 3.62
N GLN A 61 -12.84 6.79 4.52
CA GLN A 61 -13.94 6.35 5.36
C GLN A 61 -14.12 7.31 6.55
N VAL A 62 -14.61 8.52 6.24
CA VAL A 62 -15.11 9.48 7.23
C VAL A 62 -16.58 9.17 7.49
N GLY A 63 -17.06 9.31 8.73
CA GLY A 63 -18.48 9.07 9.06
C GLY A 63 -19.42 9.81 8.09
N THR A 64 -20.52 9.17 7.70
CA THR A 64 -21.42 9.67 6.63
C THR A 64 -21.92 11.09 6.88
N ASP A 65 -22.11 11.46 8.15
CA ASP A 65 -22.60 12.78 8.57
C ASP A 65 -21.53 13.88 8.49
N ALA A 66 -20.26 13.50 8.33
CA ALA A 66 -19.11 14.40 8.22
C ALA A 66 -18.64 14.61 6.78
N LEU A 67 -19.21 13.90 5.80
CA LEU A 67 -18.80 13.96 4.40
C LEU A 67 -19.72 14.88 3.58
N ALA A 68 -19.20 16.02 3.15
CA ALA A 68 -19.86 16.90 2.20
C ALA A 68 -19.27 16.70 0.79
N ARG A 69 -20.07 16.15 -0.14
CA ARG A 69 -19.69 16.06 -1.56
C ARG A 69 -20.18 17.26 -2.34
N VAL A 70 -19.25 18.06 -2.85
CA VAL A 70 -19.56 19.22 -3.70
C VAL A 70 -19.23 18.88 -5.15
N ARG A 71 -20.26 18.63 -5.96
CA ARG A 71 -20.09 18.47 -7.41
C ARG A 71 -19.82 19.84 -8.02
N VAL A 72 -18.62 20.04 -8.55
CA VAL A 72 -18.28 21.26 -9.29
C VAL A 72 -18.99 21.22 -10.66
N ALA A 73 -20.14 21.90 -10.74
CA ALA A 73 -20.89 22.04 -11.97
C ALA A 73 -20.26 23.10 -12.89
N PRO A 74 -20.53 23.05 -14.21
CA PRO A 74 -20.13 24.11 -15.11
C PRO A 74 -20.70 25.46 -14.67
N MET A 75 -19.90 26.52 -14.81
CA MET A 75 -20.31 27.88 -14.47
C MET A 75 -21.42 28.37 -15.40
N SER A 76 -22.37 29.10 -14.83
CA SER A 76 -23.39 29.80 -15.62
C SER A 76 -22.76 30.91 -16.47
N LEU A 77 -23.44 31.30 -17.55
CA LEU A 77 -23.01 32.41 -18.42
C LEU A 77 -22.71 33.69 -17.61
N GLY A 78 -23.55 34.02 -16.62
CA GLY A 78 -23.35 35.20 -15.78
C GLY A 78 -22.12 35.09 -14.86
N ALA A 79 -21.89 33.91 -14.29
CA ALA A 79 -20.73 33.65 -13.45
C ALA A 79 -19.44 33.66 -14.29
N LEU A 80 -19.46 33.07 -15.49
CA LEU A 80 -18.35 33.13 -16.45
C LEU A 80 -18.05 34.58 -16.85
N HIS A 81 -19.07 35.37 -17.21
CA HIS A 81 -18.88 36.78 -17.56
C HIS A 81 -18.22 37.57 -16.45
N THR A 82 -18.68 37.38 -15.21
CA THR A 82 -18.13 38.05 -14.03
C THR A 82 -16.68 37.63 -13.78
N MET A 83 -16.38 36.33 -13.83
CA MET A 83 -15.04 35.79 -13.62
C MET A 83 -14.06 36.27 -14.70
N VAL A 84 -14.44 36.16 -15.98
CA VAL A 84 -13.60 36.56 -17.12
C VAL A 84 -13.28 38.05 -17.05
N SER A 85 -14.30 38.89 -16.80
CA SER A 85 -14.13 40.34 -16.69
C SER A 85 -13.23 40.71 -15.50
N ALA A 86 -13.39 40.04 -14.36
CA ALA A 86 -12.57 40.29 -13.17
C ALA A 86 -11.11 39.86 -13.34
N ARG A 87 -10.85 38.75 -14.04
CA ARG A 87 -9.50 38.18 -14.21
C ARG A 87 -8.69 38.83 -15.32
N LEU A 88 -9.32 39.21 -16.42
CA LEU A 88 -8.64 39.79 -17.58
C LEU A 88 -8.69 41.32 -17.60
N GLY A 89 -9.52 41.95 -16.76
CA GLY A 89 -9.68 43.40 -16.73
C GLY A 89 -10.27 43.99 -18.03
N THR A 90 -10.72 43.15 -18.95
CA THR A 90 -11.25 43.52 -20.26
C THR A 90 -12.76 43.35 -20.31
N ARG A 91 -13.43 44.22 -21.08
CA ARG A 91 -14.87 44.15 -21.32
C ARG A 91 -15.14 43.38 -22.61
N PHE A 92 -15.85 42.27 -22.50
CA PHE A 92 -16.28 41.47 -23.64
C PHE A 92 -17.69 41.87 -24.10
N SER A 93 -17.93 41.86 -25.41
CA SER A 93 -19.28 42.04 -25.95
C SER A 93 -20.19 40.87 -25.56
N ARG A 94 -21.50 41.11 -25.49
CA ARG A 94 -22.46 40.05 -25.16
C ARG A 94 -22.41 38.86 -26.13
N PRO A 95 -22.28 39.04 -27.46
CA PRO A 95 -22.08 37.93 -28.39
C PRO A 95 -20.80 37.13 -28.12
N ALA A 96 -19.69 37.80 -27.80
CA ALA A 96 -18.42 37.14 -27.51
C ALA A 96 -18.51 36.27 -26.25
N ILE A 97 -19.10 36.77 -25.16
CA ILE A 97 -19.21 35.98 -23.92
C ILE A 97 -20.21 34.82 -24.04
N VAL A 98 -21.29 34.99 -24.81
CA VAL A 98 -22.22 33.89 -25.12
C VAL A 98 -21.48 32.80 -25.88
N ARG A 99 -20.71 33.18 -26.90
CA ARG A 99 -19.92 32.22 -27.68
C ARG A 99 -18.85 31.52 -26.84
N ILE A 100 -18.14 32.25 -25.98
CA ILE A 100 -17.17 31.67 -25.03
C ILE A 100 -17.86 30.67 -24.09
N ALA A 101 -19.05 30.99 -23.58
CA ALA A 101 -19.78 30.09 -22.69
C ALA A 101 -20.30 28.84 -23.41
N GLU A 102 -20.80 28.96 -24.64
CA GLU A 102 -21.23 27.85 -25.48
C GLU A 102 -20.07 26.87 -25.75
N VAL A 103 -18.92 27.41 -26.18
CA VAL A 103 -17.75 26.61 -26.55
C VAL A 103 -17.06 26.03 -25.32
N SER A 104 -16.95 26.80 -24.23
CA SER A 104 -16.37 26.29 -22.98
C SER A 104 -17.26 25.29 -22.25
N GLY A 105 -18.55 25.23 -22.59
CA GLY A 105 -19.53 24.43 -21.88
C GLY A 105 -19.64 24.78 -20.39
N GLY A 106 -19.30 26.02 -20.01
CA GLY A 106 -19.26 26.45 -18.59
C GLY A 106 -17.94 26.13 -17.87
N ASN A 107 -16.93 25.58 -18.54
CA ASN A 107 -15.62 25.29 -17.93
C ASN A 107 -14.86 26.61 -17.63
N PRO A 108 -14.56 26.95 -16.36
CA PRO A 108 -13.92 28.21 -15.99
C PRO A 108 -12.55 28.41 -16.65
N LEU A 109 -11.72 27.35 -16.65
CA LEU A 109 -10.40 27.38 -17.25
C LEU A 109 -10.51 27.64 -18.75
N TYR A 110 -11.34 26.84 -19.42
CA TYR A 110 -11.47 26.95 -20.87
C TYR A 110 -12.03 28.32 -21.28
N ALA A 111 -13.00 28.84 -20.53
CA ALA A 111 -13.57 30.16 -20.78
C ALA A 111 -12.55 31.30 -20.64
N LEU A 112 -11.65 31.25 -19.65
CA LEU A 112 -10.58 32.25 -19.49
C LEU A 112 -9.63 32.26 -20.68
N GLU A 113 -9.30 31.08 -21.19
CA GLU A 113 -8.37 30.96 -22.31
C GLU A 113 -9.03 31.36 -23.65
N LEU A 114 -10.28 30.96 -23.91
CA LEU A 114 -11.05 31.46 -25.06
C LEU A 114 -11.20 32.99 -25.02
N ALA A 115 -11.38 33.55 -23.82
CA ALA A 115 -11.45 34.99 -23.63
C ALA A 115 -10.11 35.70 -23.91
N ARG A 116 -8.96 35.09 -23.60
CA ARG A 116 -7.64 35.63 -23.97
C ARG A 116 -7.46 35.67 -25.49
N VAL A 117 -7.81 34.58 -26.18
CA VAL A 117 -7.75 34.52 -27.65
C VAL A 117 -8.62 35.63 -28.29
N VAL A 118 -9.79 35.90 -27.72
CA VAL A 118 -10.69 36.98 -28.18
C VAL A 118 -10.16 38.38 -27.83
N ALA A 119 -9.35 38.51 -26.78
CA ALA A 119 -8.79 39.79 -26.32
C ALA A 119 -7.50 40.19 -27.07
N GLU A 120 -6.74 39.24 -27.60
CA GLU A 120 -5.47 39.47 -28.33
C GLU A 120 -5.66 40.10 -29.73
N GLY A 121 -6.88 40.17 -30.25
CA GLY A 121 -7.22 40.89 -31.48
C GLY A 121 -8.57 40.45 -32.06
N PRO A 122 -9.20 41.25 -32.94
CA PRO A 122 -10.39 40.80 -33.64
C PRO A 122 -10.00 39.56 -34.45
N LEU A 123 -10.68 38.43 -34.20
CA LEU A 123 -10.66 37.29 -35.11
C LEU A 123 -10.99 37.84 -36.50
N GLU A 124 -10.00 37.95 -37.39
CA GLU A 124 -10.28 38.23 -38.80
C GLU A 124 -11.36 37.24 -39.23
N THR A 125 -12.36 37.74 -39.95
CA THR A 125 -13.58 37.02 -40.33
C THR A 125 -13.24 35.64 -40.90
N GLY A 126 -13.29 34.60 -40.07
CA GLY A 126 -12.93 33.23 -40.45
C GLY A 126 -12.29 32.36 -39.38
N HIS A 127 -11.67 32.90 -38.32
CA HIS A 127 -11.08 32.06 -37.28
C HIS A 127 -12.14 31.51 -36.30
N ARG A 128 -12.32 30.19 -36.33
CA ARG A 128 -13.18 29.45 -35.39
C ARG A 128 -12.53 29.43 -34.01
N LEU A 129 -13.33 29.65 -32.97
CA LEU A 129 -12.88 29.36 -31.61
C LEU A 129 -12.59 27.86 -31.52
N PRO A 130 -11.51 27.45 -30.82
CA PRO A 130 -11.24 26.04 -30.54
C PRO A 130 -12.50 25.39 -29.98
N GLU A 131 -12.80 24.16 -30.34
CA GLU A 131 -14.00 23.46 -29.85
C GLU A 131 -13.65 22.55 -28.66
N THR A 132 -12.36 22.27 -28.43
CA THR A 132 -11.88 21.50 -27.27
C THR A 132 -10.72 22.16 -26.53
N LEU A 133 -10.58 21.85 -25.23
CA LEU A 133 -9.42 22.27 -24.42
C LEU A 133 -8.10 21.72 -24.99
N ALA A 134 -8.12 20.54 -25.61
CA ALA A 134 -6.94 19.96 -26.28
C ALA A 134 -6.53 20.79 -27.50
N GLU A 135 -7.48 21.28 -28.31
CA GLU A 135 -7.21 22.19 -29.43
C GLU A 135 -6.66 23.54 -28.96
N LEU A 136 -7.14 24.04 -27.82
CA LEU A 136 -6.65 25.28 -27.23
C LEU A 136 -5.23 25.13 -26.69
N VAL A 137 -4.92 24.04 -25.97
CA VAL A 137 -3.55 23.75 -25.53
C VAL A 137 -2.65 23.56 -26.75
N ARG A 138 -3.09 22.83 -27.78
CA ARG A 138 -2.37 22.73 -29.05
C ARG A 138 -2.14 24.09 -29.69
N LEU A 139 -3.13 24.97 -29.79
CA LEU A 139 -2.97 26.31 -30.37
C LEU A 139 -1.92 27.16 -29.64
N ARG A 140 -1.79 27.01 -28.32
CA ARG A 140 -0.75 27.71 -27.55
C ARG A 140 0.62 27.04 -27.69
N VAL A 141 0.67 25.72 -27.66
CA VAL A 141 1.93 24.94 -27.80
C VAL A 141 2.48 25.04 -29.23
N ASP A 142 1.64 24.97 -30.25
CA ASP A 142 1.99 25.05 -31.68
C ASP A 142 2.56 26.44 -32.06
N ARG A 143 2.31 27.46 -31.25
CA ARG A 143 2.89 28.81 -31.39
C ARG A 143 4.27 28.95 -30.75
N LEU A 144 4.67 28.03 -29.88
CA LEU A 144 5.98 28.07 -29.23
C LEU A 144 7.06 27.53 -30.16
N ASP A 145 8.26 28.12 -30.07
CA ASP A 145 9.45 27.57 -30.70
C ASP A 145 9.77 26.18 -30.12
N ASP A 146 10.35 25.31 -30.94
CA ASP A 146 10.68 23.93 -30.54
C ASP A 146 11.56 23.87 -29.28
N ASP A 147 12.48 24.84 -29.13
CA ASP A 147 13.33 24.98 -27.94
C ASP A 147 12.54 25.24 -26.66
N VAL A 148 11.45 26.02 -26.73
CA VAL A 148 10.57 26.27 -25.59
C VAL A 148 9.76 25.01 -25.28
N ARG A 149 9.26 24.32 -26.31
CA ARG A 149 8.52 23.06 -26.13
C ARG A 149 9.37 21.99 -25.46
N ASP A 150 10.65 21.87 -25.82
CA ASP A 150 11.58 20.94 -25.20
C ASP A 150 11.79 21.21 -23.71
N VAL A 151 12.03 22.47 -23.34
CA VAL A 151 12.19 22.88 -21.94
C VAL A 151 10.93 22.56 -21.15
N LEU A 152 9.76 22.88 -21.70
CA LEU A 152 8.48 22.60 -21.06
C LEU A 152 8.18 21.09 -20.99
N LEU A 153 8.59 20.30 -21.97
CA LEU A 153 8.46 18.85 -21.95
C LEU A 153 9.28 18.23 -20.83
N VAL A 154 10.52 18.67 -20.65
CA VAL A 154 11.34 18.24 -19.50
C VAL A 154 10.67 18.66 -18.19
N ALA A 155 10.15 19.89 -18.11
CA ALA A 155 9.45 20.37 -16.92
C ALA A 155 8.20 19.53 -16.59
N ALA A 156 7.45 19.11 -17.61
CA ALA A 156 6.27 18.24 -17.45
C ALA A 156 6.64 16.81 -17.05
N SER A 157 7.89 16.39 -17.26
CA SER A 157 8.38 15.04 -16.98
C SER A 157 8.92 14.86 -15.55
N VAL A 158 8.90 15.90 -14.71
CA VAL A 158 9.44 15.88 -13.35
C VAL A 158 8.52 16.56 -12.34
N THR A 159 8.46 16.05 -11.11
CA THR A 159 7.54 16.57 -10.08
C THR A 159 7.89 17.97 -9.57
N ALA A 160 9.18 18.34 -9.56
CA ALA A 160 9.67 19.63 -9.06
C ALA A 160 10.73 20.20 -10.01
N PRO A 161 10.33 20.82 -11.13
CA PRO A 161 11.27 21.33 -12.11
C PRO A 161 12.01 22.57 -11.59
N THR A 162 13.33 22.58 -11.77
CA THR A 162 14.18 23.74 -11.51
C THR A 162 14.90 24.17 -12.77
N VAL A 163 15.22 25.46 -12.91
CA VAL A 163 15.90 25.97 -14.11
C VAL A 163 17.22 25.23 -14.35
N ASP A 164 17.98 24.94 -13.29
CA ASP A 164 19.23 24.17 -13.37
C ASP A 164 19.02 22.74 -13.93
N LEU A 165 17.97 22.04 -13.47
CA LEU A 165 17.66 20.69 -13.95
C LEU A 165 17.23 20.72 -15.41
N LEU A 166 16.40 21.70 -15.79
CA LEU A 166 15.95 21.88 -17.16
C LEU A 166 17.14 22.15 -18.08
N ALA A 167 18.00 23.09 -17.72
CA ALA A 167 19.23 23.45 -18.43
C ALA A 167 20.17 22.26 -18.64
N ALA A 168 20.46 21.50 -17.57
CA ALA A 168 21.28 20.30 -17.65
C ALA A 168 20.68 19.25 -18.58
N THR A 169 19.35 19.09 -18.60
CA THR A 169 18.67 18.07 -19.41
C THR A 169 18.60 18.45 -20.89
N VAL A 170 18.27 19.71 -21.21
CA VAL A 170 18.20 20.14 -22.62
C VAL A 170 19.58 20.40 -23.22
N GLY A 171 20.62 20.50 -22.40
CA GLY A 171 22.00 20.77 -22.83
C GLY A 171 22.25 22.25 -23.14
N ARG A 172 21.66 23.15 -22.35
CA ARG A 172 21.78 24.61 -22.50
C ARG A 172 22.28 25.26 -21.23
N THR A 173 22.72 26.52 -21.33
CA THR A 173 23.06 27.32 -20.15
C THR A 173 21.79 27.71 -19.39
N VAL A 174 21.92 27.96 -18.08
CA VAL A 174 20.82 28.45 -17.23
C VAL A 174 20.21 29.71 -17.83
N GLY A 175 21.03 30.68 -18.26
CA GLY A 175 20.53 31.93 -18.86
C GLY A 175 19.71 31.73 -20.14
N GLN A 176 20.11 30.80 -21.02
CA GLN A 176 19.31 30.46 -22.21
C GLN A 176 17.97 29.83 -21.86
N VAL A 177 17.94 28.93 -20.87
CA VAL A 177 16.69 28.30 -20.42
C VAL A 177 15.79 29.31 -19.71
N THR A 178 16.34 30.23 -18.93
CA THR A 178 15.58 31.33 -18.32
C THR A 178 14.87 32.16 -19.40
N THR A 179 15.56 32.56 -20.47
CA THR A 179 14.93 33.31 -21.58
C THR A 179 13.82 32.51 -22.27
N LEU A 180 13.99 31.20 -22.47
CA LEU A 180 12.94 30.33 -23.04
C LEU A 180 11.73 30.20 -22.11
N LEU A 181 11.96 30.12 -20.79
CA LEU A 181 10.89 30.07 -19.79
C LEU A 181 10.16 31.41 -19.65
N GLU A 182 10.87 32.53 -19.74
CA GLU A 182 10.28 33.88 -19.75
C GLU A 182 9.30 34.04 -20.93
N ALA A 183 9.64 33.53 -22.12
CA ALA A 183 8.72 33.50 -23.25
C ALA A 183 7.44 32.69 -22.94
N ALA A 184 7.59 31.52 -22.31
CA ALA A 184 6.45 30.70 -21.87
C ALA A 184 5.65 31.33 -20.70
N GLU A 185 6.30 32.15 -19.86
CA GLU A 185 5.67 32.90 -18.78
C GLU A 185 4.86 34.09 -19.29
N VAL A 186 5.32 34.79 -20.31
CA VAL A 186 4.54 35.82 -21.04
C VAL A 186 3.27 35.23 -21.63
N GLU A 187 3.39 34.03 -22.20
CA GLU A 187 2.24 33.23 -22.67
C GLU A 187 1.47 32.58 -21.51
N GLY A 188 1.79 32.83 -20.23
CA GLY A 188 1.06 32.35 -19.07
C GLY A 188 1.01 30.82 -18.94
N ILE A 189 1.97 30.09 -19.52
CA ILE A 189 2.04 28.62 -19.48
C ILE A 189 2.71 28.16 -18.19
N VAL A 190 3.78 28.85 -17.81
CA VAL A 190 4.53 28.62 -16.58
C VAL A 190 4.62 29.90 -15.77
N ALA A 191 4.94 29.77 -14.49
CA ALA A 191 5.39 30.87 -13.64
C ALA A 191 6.74 30.48 -13.05
N ILE A 192 7.65 31.45 -12.97
CA ILE A 192 9.00 31.27 -12.44
C ILE A 192 9.06 31.88 -11.04
N GLU A 193 9.36 31.05 -10.04
CA GLU A 193 9.53 31.47 -8.65
C GLU A 193 10.98 31.19 -8.21
N GLY A 194 11.85 32.18 -8.42
CA GLY A 194 13.30 32.00 -8.23
C GLY A 194 13.84 30.94 -9.19
N ASN A 195 14.32 29.82 -8.65
CA ASN A 195 14.81 28.69 -9.47
C ASN A 195 13.72 27.64 -9.74
N ARG A 196 12.51 27.76 -9.18
CA ARG A 196 11.43 26.80 -9.39
C ARG A 196 10.58 27.21 -10.57
N VAL A 197 10.22 26.24 -11.39
CA VAL A 197 9.26 26.40 -12.47
C VAL A 197 7.98 25.71 -12.04
N ARG A 198 6.83 26.36 -12.24
CA ARG A 198 5.53 25.72 -12.07
C ARG A 198 4.67 25.97 -13.28
N PHE A 199 3.94 24.96 -13.73
CA PHE A 199 2.87 25.20 -14.69
C PHE A 199 1.78 26.02 -14.01
N THR A 200 1.23 26.99 -14.73
CA THR A 200 0.07 27.75 -14.23
C THR A 200 -1.15 26.85 -14.09
N HIS A 201 -1.17 25.70 -14.79
CA HIS A 201 -2.22 24.70 -14.70
C HIS A 201 -1.70 23.26 -14.98
N PRO A 202 -2.09 22.24 -14.19
CA PRO A 202 -1.67 20.84 -14.41
C PRO A 202 -2.01 20.28 -15.80
N LEU A 203 -3.15 20.70 -16.38
CA LEU A 203 -3.55 20.29 -17.73
C LEU A 203 -2.60 20.80 -18.83
N LEU A 204 -1.86 21.90 -18.61
CA LEU A 204 -0.85 22.35 -19.56
C LEU A 204 0.35 21.40 -19.55
N ALA A 205 0.81 20.97 -18.36
CA ALA A 205 1.87 19.97 -18.23
C ALA A 205 1.47 18.66 -18.93
N GLY A 206 0.25 18.17 -18.65
CA GLY A 206 -0.30 16.98 -19.29
C GLY A 206 -0.39 17.13 -20.81
N GLY A 207 -0.94 18.23 -21.31
CA GLY A 207 -1.06 18.48 -22.75
C GLY A 207 0.27 18.64 -23.46
N ILE A 208 1.27 19.28 -22.84
CA ILE A 208 2.63 19.38 -23.38
C ILE A 208 3.27 18.00 -23.46
N TYR A 209 3.10 17.18 -22.43
CA TYR A 209 3.64 15.82 -22.41
C TYR A 209 2.93 14.89 -23.42
N GLU A 210 1.60 14.91 -23.48
CA GLU A 210 0.82 14.05 -24.36
C GLU A 210 0.98 14.40 -25.85
N ASN A 211 1.08 15.70 -26.18
CA ASN A 211 1.30 16.14 -27.56
C ASN A 211 2.75 16.00 -28.02
N ALA A 212 3.70 15.74 -27.10
CA ALA A 212 5.09 15.56 -27.48
C ALA A 212 5.30 14.26 -28.26
N GLU A 213 6.06 14.37 -29.34
CA GLU A 213 6.52 13.25 -30.14
C GLU A 213 7.11 12.14 -29.25
N PRO A 214 6.68 10.87 -29.40
CA PRO A 214 7.18 9.78 -28.56
C PRO A 214 8.71 9.66 -28.55
N ALA A 215 9.37 10.02 -29.65
CA ALA A 215 10.83 10.03 -29.74
C ALA A 215 11.46 11.08 -28.81
N ARG A 216 10.92 12.30 -28.75
CA ARG A 216 11.40 13.38 -27.87
C ARG A 216 11.15 13.07 -26.41
N ARG A 217 9.98 12.51 -26.08
CA ARG A 217 9.69 12.00 -24.73
C ARG A 217 10.76 11.01 -24.28
N ARG A 218 11.02 9.99 -25.10
CA ARG A 218 12.04 8.97 -24.77
C ARG A 218 13.43 9.55 -24.65
N GLU A 219 13.79 10.51 -25.50
CA GLU A 219 15.08 11.21 -25.43
C GLU A 219 15.26 11.94 -24.09
N PHE A 220 14.29 12.77 -23.69
CA PHE A 220 14.40 13.51 -22.44
C PHE A 220 14.30 12.63 -21.20
N HIS A 221 13.50 11.57 -21.24
CA HIS A 221 13.51 10.55 -20.18
C HIS A 221 14.89 9.90 -20.04
N ARG A 222 15.60 9.61 -21.14
CA ARG A 222 16.97 9.07 -21.09
C ARG A 222 17.95 10.06 -20.46
N ARG A 223 17.91 11.33 -20.87
CA ARG A 223 18.76 12.38 -20.28
C ARG A 223 18.45 12.63 -18.80
N LEU A 224 17.17 12.62 -18.42
CA LEU A 224 16.77 12.71 -17.01
C LEU A 224 17.32 11.54 -16.19
N ALA A 225 17.30 10.32 -16.72
CA ALA A 225 17.89 9.16 -16.06
C ALA A 225 19.41 9.30 -15.82
N GLU A 226 20.14 9.97 -16.71
CA GLU A 226 21.58 10.24 -16.54
C GLU A 226 21.85 11.22 -15.40
N ILE A 227 20.95 12.19 -15.18
CA ILE A 227 21.09 13.24 -14.16
C ILE A 227 20.61 12.76 -12.78
N LYS A 228 19.59 11.91 -12.71
CA LYS A 228 19.03 11.44 -11.43
C LYS A 228 19.99 10.48 -10.71
N THR A 229 20.29 10.81 -9.46
CA THR A 229 21.12 10.00 -8.56
C THR A 229 20.33 8.98 -7.75
N GLN A 230 19.03 9.25 -7.51
CA GLN A 230 18.16 8.31 -6.79
C GLN A 230 17.84 7.11 -7.70
N PRO A 231 18.13 5.86 -7.28
CA PRO A 231 17.96 4.66 -8.12
C PRO A 231 16.55 4.51 -8.70
N GLU A 232 15.52 4.72 -7.88
CA GLU A 232 14.11 4.56 -8.26
C GLU A 232 13.67 5.59 -9.31
N LEU A 233 14.03 6.87 -9.14
CA LEU A 233 13.73 7.90 -10.12
C LEU A 233 14.46 7.65 -11.43
N ARG A 234 15.75 7.27 -11.36
CA ARG A 234 16.54 6.90 -12.54
C ARG A 234 15.90 5.73 -13.29
N ALA A 235 15.51 4.67 -12.58
CA ALA A 235 14.92 3.48 -13.18
C ALA A 235 13.56 3.79 -13.84
N ARG A 236 12.69 4.58 -13.19
CA ARG A 236 11.42 5.04 -13.80
C ARG A 236 11.65 5.86 -15.07
N HIS A 237 12.63 6.75 -15.08
CA HIS A 237 12.96 7.50 -16.30
C HIS A 237 13.51 6.58 -17.41
N LEU A 238 14.37 5.61 -17.11
CA LEU A 238 14.83 4.63 -18.11
C LEU A 238 13.68 3.80 -18.69
N ALA A 239 12.75 3.38 -17.83
CA ALA A 239 11.56 2.67 -18.23
C ALA A 239 10.68 3.49 -19.19
N LEU A 240 10.43 4.76 -18.88
CA LEU A 240 9.69 5.69 -19.75
C LEU A 240 10.46 6.05 -21.03
N ALA A 241 11.79 5.86 -21.04
CA ALA A 241 12.64 6.05 -22.22
C ALA A 241 12.63 4.88 -23.20
N ALA A 242 12.00 3.76 -22.86
CA ALA A 242 12.03 2.51 -23.61
C ALA A 242 10.63 2.03 -23.98
N ALA A 243 10.46 1.52 -25.20
CA ALA A 243 9.26 0.75 -25.57
C ALA A 243 9.41 -0.73 -25.20
N VAL A 244 10.64 -1.24 -25.31
CA VAL A 244 11.11 -2.53 -24.81
C VAL A 244 12.46 -2.24 -24.14
N ALA A 245 12.64 -2.71 -22.92
CA ALA A 245 13.86 -2.48 -22.15
C ALA A 245 15.00 -3.36 -22.65
N ASP A 246 16.21 -2.80 -22.71
CA ASP A 246 17.44 -3.58 -22.84
C ASP A 246 17.83 -4.19 -21.47
N GLU A 247 18.79 -5.13 -21.49
CA GLU A 247 19.20 -5.83 -20.26
C GLU A 247 19.75 -4.84 -19.21
N ALA A 248 20.43 -3.76 -19.63
CA ALA A 248 20.93 -2.74 -18.72
C ALA A 248 19.82 -1.98 -17.99
N THR A 249 18.74 -1.66 -18.69
CA THR A 249 17.53 -1.02 -18.12
C THR A 249 16.82 -1.98 -17.17
N LEU A 250 16.68 -3.26 -17.56
CA LEU A 250 16.08 -4.29 -16.70
C LEU A 250 16.88 -4.48 -15.41
N LEU A 251 18.22 -4.55 -15.49
CA LEU A 251 19.09 -4.63 -14.31
C LEU A 251 18.98 -3.38 -13.42
N THR A 252 18.81 -2.20 -14.02
CA THR A 252 18.63 -0.96 -13.27
C THR A 252 17.29 -0.94 -12.53
N LEU A 253 16.21 -1.46 -13.15
CA LEU A 253 14.90 -1.64 -12.49
C LEU A 253 14.98 -2.66 -11.35
N ASP A 254 15.67 -3.77 -11.56
CA ASP A 254 15.90 -4.80 -10.54
C ASP A 254 16.64 -4.21 -9.32
N ALA A 255 17.75 -3.49 -9.54
CA ALA A 255 18.51 -2.85 -8.48
C ALA A 255 17.73 -1.73 -7.77
N ALA A 256 16.88 -0.99 -8.49
CA ALA A 256 16.03 0.02 -7.89
C ALA A 256 14.93 -0.61 -7.02
N ALA A 257 14.37 -1.75 -7.42
CA ALA A 257 13.42 -2.50 -6.60
C ALA A 257 14.09 -3.01 -5.31
N ASP A 258 15.32 -3.53 -5.40
CA ASP A 258 16.09 -3.96 -4.21
C ASP A 258 16.36 -2.78 -3.26
N SER A 259 16.70 -1.60 -3.80
CA SER A 259 16.87 -0.37 -3.02
C SER A 259 15.56 0.08 -2.36
N ALA A 260 14.42 0.00 -3.05
CA ALA A 260 13.11 0.36 -2.51
C ALA A 260 12.73 -0.56 -1.35
N ARG A 261 12.92 -1.88 -1.54
CA ARG A 261 12.70 -2.90 -0.51
C ARG A 261 13.57 -2.66 0.71
N ALA A 262 14.87 -2.39 0.53
CA ALA A 262 15.80 -2.14 1.63
C ALA A 262 15.45 -0.89 2.47
N ARG A 263 14.70 0.07 1.89
CA ARG A 263 14.20 1.26 2.60
C ARG A 263 12.81 1.08 3.19
N GLY A 264 12.24 -0.13 3.15
CA GLY A 264 10.89 -0.40 3.66
C GLY A 264 9.76 0.07 2.74
N ALA A 265 10.00 0.17 1.42
CA ALA A 265 8.99 0.55 0.42
C ALA A 265 8.64 -0.63 -0.52
N PRO A 266 8.03 -1.72 -0.02
CA PRO A 266 7.73 -2.91 -0.82
C PRO A 266 6.77 -2.65 -1.99
N ALA A 267 5.80 -1.74 -1.84
CA ALA A 267 4.88 -1.37 -2.93
C ALA A 267 5.62 -0.74 -4.12
N ALA A 268 6.58 0.17 -3.85
CA ALA A 268 7.42 0.76 -4.90
C ALA A 268 8.35 -0.29 -5.53
N ALA A 269 8.88 -1.22 -4.74
CA ALA A 269 9.66 -2.35 -5.26
C ALA A 269 8.82 -3.21 -6.22
N ALA A 270 7.59 -3.53 -5.85
CA ALA A 270 6.66 -4.30 -6.69
C ALA A 270 6.37 -3.58 -8.02
N GLU A 271 6.07 -2.28 -7.98
CA GLU A 271 5.83 -1.45 -9.17
C GLU A 271 7.03 -1.48 -10.13
N LEU A 272 8.26 -1.35 -9.61
CA LEU A 272 9.48 -1.35 -10.42
C LEU A 272 9.74 -2.71 -11.09
N VAL A 273 9.49 -3.82 -10.39
CA VAL A 273 9.62 -5.16 -10.99
C VAL A 273 8.53 -5.40 -12.03
N GLU A 274 7.30 -4.96 -11.77
CA GLU A 274 6.23 -5.02 -12.77
C GLU A 274 6.55 -4.18 -14.00
N LEU A 275 7.12 -3.00 -13.84
CA LEU A 275 7.54 -2.16 -14.96
C LEU A 275 8.57 -2.89 -15.84
N ALA A 276 9.51 -3.62 -15.23
CA ALA A 276 10.45 -4.48 -15.96
C ALA A 276 9.74 -5.61 -16.73
N ILE A 277 8.71 -6.22 -16.14
CA ILE A 277 7.88 -7.24 -16.80
C ILE A 277 7.17 -6.67 -18.03
N HIS A 278 6.51 -5.52 -17.89
CA HIS A 278 5.77 -4.87 -18.97
C HIS A 278 6.67 -4.39 -20.12
N LEU A 279 7.95 -4.12 -19.84
CA LEU A 279 8.95 -3.71 -20.84
C LEU A 279 9.67 -4.89 -21.52
N GLY A 280 9.12 -6.09 -21.44
CA GLY A 280 9.66 -7.29 -22.11
C GLY A 280 10.64 -8.10 -21.27
N GLY A 281 10.83 -7.75 -19.99
CA GLY A 281 11.64 -8.48 -19.03
C GLY A 281 10.90 -9.60 -18.29
N ASP A 282 9.80 -10.11 -18.85
CA ASP A 282 8.88 -11.06 -18.22
C ASP A 282 9.50 -12.46 -18.03
N LYS A 283 10.29 -12.59 -16.96
CA LYS A 283 10.87 -13.85 -16.50
C LYS A 283 10.07 -14.36 -15.30
N VAL A 284 9.96 -15.67 -15.17
CA VAL A 284 9.28 -16.31 -14.01
C VAL A 284 9.86 -15.83 -12.68
N SER A 285 11.19 -15.66 -12.58
CA SER A 285 11.83 -15.13 -11.38
C SER A 285 11.36 -13.71 -11.02
N ARG A 286 11.11 -12.84 -12.01
CA ARG A 286 10.57 -11.50 -11.76
C ARG A 286 9.11 -11.53 -11.36
N ARG A 287 8.29 -12.43 -11.92
CA ARG A 287 6.90 -12.61 -11.48
C ARG A 287 6.82 -13.06 -10.03
N ILE A 288 7.64 -14.04 -9.62
CA ILE A 288 7.72 -14.49 -8.23
C ILE A 288 8.16 -13.33 -7.32
N ARG A 289 9.21 -12.60 -7.71
CA ARG A 289 9.72 -11.47 -6.91
C ARG A 289 8.74 -10.30 -6.81
N ALA A 290 8.01 -9.99 -7.88
CA ALA A 290 6.92 -9.00 -7.87
C ALA A 290 5.79 -9.45 -6.93
N ALA A 291 5.39 -10.73 -7.00
CA ALA A 291 4.39 -11.28 -6.10
C ALA A 291 4.84 -11.23 -4.63
N GLU A 292 6.10 -11.50 -4.35
CA GLU A 292 6.67 -11.39 -2.99
C GLU A 292 6.59 -9.96 -2.47
N HIS A 293 6.95 -8.97 -3.29
CA HIS A 293 6.86 -7.56 -2.90
C HIS A 293 5.42 -7.11 -2.69
N HIS A 294 4.47 -7.56 -3.52
CA HIS A 294 3.03 -7.30 -3.32
C HIS A 294 2.50 -7.96 -2.05
N TYR A 295 2.89 -9.21 -1.79
CA TYR A 295 2.51 -9.92 -0.57
C TYR A 295 2.98 -9.16 0.68
N VAL A 296 4.25 -8.73 0.71
CA VAL A 296 4.81 -7.93 1.82
C VAL A 296 4.16 -6.55 1.91
N ALA A 297 3.76 -5.95 0.78
CA ALA A 297 3.03 -4.69 0.73
C ALA A 297 1.54 -4.82 1.12
N GLY A 298 1.03 -6.03 1.30
CA GLY A 298 -0.38 -6.30 1.62
C GLY A 298 -1.33 -6.36 0.41
N ASP A 299 -0.84 -6.25 -0.83
CA ASP A 299 -1.65 -6.45 -2.04
C ASP A 299 -1.77 -7.96 -2.36
N ILE A 300 -2.49 -8.67 -1.49
CA ILE A 300 -2.69 -10.12 -1.55
C ILE A 300 -3.35 -10.57 -2.87
N PRO A 301 -4.40 -9.89 -3.38
CA PRO A 301 -5.00 -10.27 -4.66
C PRO A 301 -4.02 -10.18 -5.83
N ARG A 302 -3.18 -9.12 -5.88
CA ARG A 302 -2.19 -8.98 -6.95
C ARG A 302 -1.09 -10.04 -6.85
N ALA A 303 -0.63 -10.34 -5.63
CA ALA A 303 0.33 -11.41 -5.39
C ALA A 303 -0.18 -12.77 -5.88
N GLY A 304 -1.42 -13.13 -5.52
CA GLY A 304 -2.08 -14.37 -5.98
C GLY A 304 -2.19 -14.45 -7.50
N ALA A 305 -2.67 -13.38 -8.15
CA ALA A 305 -2.83 -13.35 -9.61
C ALA A 305 -1.50 -13.53 -10.38
N LEU A 306 -0.40 -12.99 -9.86
CA LEU A 306 0.94 -13.19 -10.45
C LEU A 306 1.43 -14.63 -10.29
N LEU A 307 1.08 -15.30 -9.19
CA LEU A 307 1.54 -16.65 -8.85
C LEU A 307 0.75 -17.75 -9.53
N ASP A 308 -0.58 -17.61 -9.69
CA ASP A 308 -1.43 -18.64 -10.31
C ASP A 308 -0.93 -18.99 -11.72
N GLY A 309 -0.59 -17.98 -12.53
CA GLY A 309 -0.02 -18.19 -13.87
C GLY A 309 1.39 -18.78 -13.85
N VAL A 310 2.17 -18.52 -12.80
CA VAL A 310 3.54 -19.06 -12.65
C VAL A 310 3.51 -20.54 -12.25
N VAL A 311 2.72 -20.90 -11.25
CA VAL A 311 2.63 -22.27 -10.72
C VAL A 311 2.12 -23.23 -11.80
N ALA A 312 1.17 -22.79 -12.63
CA ALA A 312 0.64 -23.59 -13.74
C ALA A 312 1.65 -23.80 -14.88
N ALA A 313 2.58 -22.86 -15.09
CA ALA A 313 3.54 -22.91 -16.19
C ALA A 313 4.85 -23.65 -15.85
N LEU A 314 5.21 -23.71 -14.56
CA LEU A 314 6.44 -24.35 -14.11
C LEU A 314 6.32 -25.87 -13.99
N ARG A 315 7.41 -26.57 -14.28
CA ARG A 315 7.58 -27.99 -13.93
C ARG A 315 7.94 -28.12 -12.44
N PRO A 316 7.72 -29.29 -11.82
CA PRO A 316 8.21 -29.58 -10.47
C PRO A 316 9.68 -29.24 -10.29
N GLY A 317 9.99 -28.53 -9.20
CA GLY A 317 11.35 -28.11 -8.84
C GLY A 317 11.38 -26.86 -7.97
N VAL A 318 12.58 -26.42 -7.58
CA VAL A 318 12.82 -25.35 -6.59
C VAL A 318 12.03 -24.07 -6.86
N LEU A 319 11.99 -23.57 -8.11
CA LEU A 319 11.24 -22.35 -8.44
C LEU A 319 9.73 -22.52 -8.27
N ARG A 320 9.18 -23.70 -8.60
CA ARG A 320 7.77 -23.99 -8.40
C ARG A 320 7.46 -24.13 -6.92
N ALA A 321 8.34 -24.76 -6.14
CA ALA A 321 8.22 -24.84 -4.69
C ALA A 321 8.21 -23.44 -4.03
N VAL A 322 9.09 -22.52 -4.43
CA VAL A 322 9.09 -21.14 -3.94
C VAL A 322 7.77 -20.42 -4.27
N ALA A 323 7.30 -20.55 -5.51
CA ALA A 323 6.01 -19.96 -5.90
C ALA A 323 4.82 -20.56 -5.13
N LEU A 324 4.81 -21.87 -4.92
CA LEU A 324 3.80 -22.58 -4.14
C LEU A 324 3.82 -22.17 -2.65
N ASN A 325 4.99 -22.00 -2.05
CA ASN A 325 5.12 -21.49 -0.68
C ASN A 325 4.50 -20.09 -0.54
N LEU A 326 4.81 -19.19 -1.48
CA LEU A 326 4.28 -17.83 -1.44
C LEU A 326 2.76 -17.82 -1.68
N LEU A 327 2.27 -18.64 -2.62
CA LEU A 327 0.82 -18.79 -2.87
C LEU A 327 0.10 -19.40 -1.67
N ALA A 328 0.73 -20.33 -0.95
CA ALA A 328 0.20 -20.83 0.31
C ALA A 328 0.13 -19.74 1.38
N GLY A 329 1.12 -18.83 1.43
CA GLY A 329 1.05 -17.63 2.26
C GLY A 329 -0.14 -16.73 1.93
N VAL A 330 -0.49 -16.58 0.65
CA VAL A 330 -1.72 -15.90 0.19
C VAL A 330 -2.97 -16.64 0.69
N ARG A 331 -3.04 -17.97 0.57
CA ARG A 331 -4.19 -18.76 1.06
C ARG A 331 -4.34 -18.69 2.58
N ILE A 332 -3.24 -18.75 3.32
CA ILE A 332 -3.24 -18.56 4.78
C ILE A 332 -3.83 -17.19 5.15
N PHE A 333 -3.48 -16.15 4.41
CA PHE A 333 -4.01 -14.82 4.63
C PHE A 333 -5.53 -14.73 4.40
N GLU A 334 -6.03 -15.48 3.42
CA GLU A 334 -7.45 -15.60 3.09
C GLU A 334 -8.22 -16.56 4.02
N ASP A 335 -7.59 -17.03 5.11
CA ASP A 335 -8.11 -18.07 6.01
C ASP A 335 -8.42 -19.43 5.31
N ASP A 336 -7.85 -19.68 4.13
CA ASP A 336 -7.91 -20.97 3.42
C ASP A 336 -6.72 -21.88 3.79
N TYR A 337 -6.74 -22.37 5.02
CA TYR A 337 -5.69 -23.26 5.54
C TYR A 337 -5.68 -24.63 4.84
N SER A 338 -6.84 -25.12 4.41
CA SER A 338 -6.93 -26.40 3.67
C SER A 338 -6.27 -26.30 2.30
N GLY A 339 -6.53 -25.21 1.56
CA GLY A 339 -5.85 -24.92 0.30
C GLY A 339 -4.35 -24.69 0.50
N ALA A 340 -3.95 -23.99 1.57
CA ALA A 340 -2.54 -23.80 1.92
C ALA A 340 -1.82 -25.14 2.17
N VAL A 341 -2.42 -26.07 2.94
CA VAL A 341 -1.86 -27.42 3.16
C VAL A 341 -1.65 -28.15 1.82
N ALA A 342 -2.63 -28.09 0.91
CA ALA A 342 -2.53 -28.75 -0.39
C ALA A 342 -1.39 -28.17 -1.26
N LEU A 343 -1.19 -26.86 -1.23
CA LEU A 343 -0.09 -26.19 -1.95
C LEU A 343 1.27 -26.49 -1.31
N LEU A 344 1.36 -26.48 0.02
CA LEU A 344 2.60 -26.73 0.76
C LEU A 344 3.07 -28.18 0.66
N LYS A 345 2.15 -29.15 0.59
CA LYS A 345 2.50 -30.55 0.28
C LYS A 345 3.12 -30.69 -1.11
N GLN A 346 2.63 -29.95 -2.10
CA GLN A 346 3.26 -29.89 -3.42
C GLN A 346 4.62 -29.19 -3.37
N ALA A 347 4.73 -28.07 -2.65
CA ALA A 347 5.99 -27.36 -2.48
C ALA A 347 7.07 -28.24 -1.83
N HIS A 348 6.69 -29.00 -0.80
CA HIS A 348 7.55 -29.97 -0.13
C HIS A 348 8.07 -31.04 -1.11
N ALA A 349 7.20 -31.62 -1.93
CA ALA A 349 7.60 -32.60 -2.94
C ALA A 349 8.53 -32.00 -4.01
N ASP A 350 8.25 -30.78 -4.45
CA ASP A 350 9.04 -30.06 -5.46
C ASP A 350 10.41 -29.57 -4.94
N ALA A 351 10.58 -29.47 -3.62
CA ALA A 351 11.78 -29.00 -2.94
C ALA A 351 12.67 -30.13 -2.37
N ALA A 352 12.43 -31.40 -2.73
CA ALA A 352 13.10 -32.56 -2.12
C ALA A 352 14.64 -32.47 -2.13
N ASP A 353 15.23 -31.85 -3.15
CA ASP A 353 16.69 -31.70 -3.31
C ASP A 353 17.23 -30.34 -2.81
N ASN A 354 16.41 -29.51 -2.14
CA ASN A 354 16.81 -28.21 -1.63
C ASN A 354 16.30 -28.01 -0.19
N ASP A 355 17.16 -28.35 0.78
CA ASP A 355 16.82 -28.27 2.20
C ASP A 355 16.36 -26.87 2.63
N ALA A 356 16.91 -25.78 2.07
CA ALA A 356 16.52 -24.42 2.47
C ALA A 356 15.05 -24.08 2.13
N VAL A 357 14.63 -24.43 0.90
CA VAL A 357 13.22 -24.27 0.49
C VAL A 357 12.34 -25.27 1.22
N LEU A 358 12.84 -26.49 1.44
CA LEU A 358 12.11 -27.56 2.14
C LEU A 358 11.77 -27.16 3.58
N VAL A 359 12.71 -26.56 4.32
CA VAL A 359 12.44 -26.03 5.68
C VAL A 359 11.33 -24.97 5.63
N SER A 360 11.39 -24.04 4.68
CA SER A 360 10.37 -22.99 4.56
C SER A 360 8.99 -23.56 4.28
N SER A 361 8.91 -24.63 3.47
CA SER A 361 7.68 -25.39 3.24
C SER A 361 7.19 -26.11 4.50
N LEU A 362 8.08 -26.80 5.21
CA LEU A 362 7.72 -27.57 6.41
C LEU A 362 7.25 -26.68 7.56
N VAL A 363 7.92 -25.55 7.82
CA VAL A 363 7.51 -24.58 8.86
C VAL A 363 6.10 -24.03 8.56
N SER A 364 5.86 -23.60 7.33
CA SER A 364 4.55 -23.09 6.92
C SER A 364 3.48 -24.18 6.93
N LEU A 365 3.84 -25.42 6.54
CA LEU A 365 2.94 -26.57 6.52
C LEU A 365 2.53 -26.98 7.93
N ALA A 366 3.46 -27.00 8.89
CA ALA A 366 3.16 -27.25 10.29
C ALA A 366 2.14 -26.23 10.81
N PHE A 367 2.33 -24.94 10.52
CA PHE A 367 1.37 -23.91 10.89
C PHE A 367 -0.01 -24.13 10.25
N ALA A 368 -0.06 -24.38 8.94
CA ALA A 368 -1.31 -24.63 8.24
C ALA A 368 -2.04 -25.88 8.76
N HIS A 369 -1.32 -26.95 9.12
CA HIS A 369 -1.88 -28.12 9.79
C HIS A 369 -2.51 -27.78 11.14
N GLY A 370 -1.83 -26.98 11.95
CA GLY A 370 -2.35 -26.52 13.24
C GLY A 370 -3.64 -25.74 13.09
N MET A 371 -3.67 -24.79 12.15
CA MET A 371 -4.86 -23.98 11.87
C MET A 371 -6.01 -24.78 11.25
N ALA A 372 -5.71 -25.86 10.52
CA ALA A 372 -6.68 -26.83 10.03
C ALA A 372 -7.13 -27.86 11.09
N GLY A 373 -6.59 -27.82 12.32
CA GLY A 373 -6.92 -28.74 13.41
C GLY A 373 -6.26 -30.13 13.30
N ALA A 374 -5.27 -30.31 12.42
CA ALA A 374 -4.53 -31.55 12.23
C ALA A 374 -3.28 -31.59 13.14
N PHE A 375 -3.50 -31.72 14.45
CA PHE A 375 -2.43 -31.58 15.46
C PHE A 375 -1.30 -32.61 15.35
N ASP A 376 -1.62 -33.88 15.04
CA ASP A 376 -0.60 -34.92 14.87
C ASP A 376 0.31 -34.65 13.65
N ASP A 377 -0.30 -34.21 12.55
CA ASP A 377 0.42 -33.78 11.34
C ASP A 377 1.27 -32.53 11.63
N GLN A 378 0.74 -31.58 12.40
CA GLN A 378 1.47 -30.37 12.79
C GLN A 378 2.74 -30.71 13.59
N LEU A 379 2.63 -31.57 14.60
CA LEU A 379 3.77 -31.95 15.46
C LEU A 379 4.85 -32.70 14.66
N SER A 380 4.46 -33.70 13.87
CA SER A 380 5.39 -34.46 13.04
C SER A 380 6.08 -33.58 11.98
N THR A 381 5.33 -32.67 11.35
CA THR A 381 5.86 -31.73 10.35
C THR A 381 6.83 -30.71 10.99
N ALA A 382 6.51 -30.19 12.18
CA ALA A 382 7.38 -29.27 12.91
C ALA A 382 8.72 -29.92 13.27
N TRP A 383 8.70 -31.19 13.70
CA TRP A 383 9.94 -31.93 13.96
C TRP A 383 10.76 -32.17 12.68
N ALA A 384 10.11 -32.58 11.59
CA ALA A 384 10.77 -32.74 10.28
C ALA A 384 11.40 -31.42 9.79
N ALA A 385 10.78 -30.27 10.09
CA ALA A 385 11.34 -28.95 9.79
C ALA A 385 12.66 -28.72 10.55
N VAL A 386 12.73 -29.10 11.83
CA VAL A 386 13.95 -29.00 12.65
C VAL A 386 15.04 -29.88 12.08
N GLU A 387 14.76 -31.17 11.83
CA GLU A 387 15.74 -32.10 11.26
C GLU A 387 16.31 -31.59 9.94
N THR A 388 15.45 -31.07 9.06
CA THR A 388 15.86 -30.52 7.77
C THR A 388 16.68 -29.23 7.94
N ALA A 389 16.32 -28.37 8.90
CA ALA A 389 17.03 -27.12 9.15
C ALA A 389 18.45 -27.36 9.70
N GLU A 390 18.62 -28.35 10.57
CA GLU A 390 19.94 -28.77 11.05
C GLU A 390 20.84 -29.25 9.90
N ARG A 391 20.28 -30.01 8.94
CA ARG A 391 21.03 -30.42 7.74
C ARG A 391 21.38 -29.23 6.83
N ALA A 392 20.45 -28.28 6.66
CA ALA A 392 20.66 -27.09 5.86
C ALA A 392 21.78 -26.20 6.42
N GLY A 393 21.98 -26.19 7.74
CA GLY A 393 23.04 -25.42 8.41
C GLY A 393 22.87 -23.90 8.32
N VAL A 394 21.66 -23.41 8.00
CA VAL A 394 21.36 -21.98 7.90
C VAL A 394 20.77 -21.50 9.25
N PRO A 395 21.43 -20.58 9.99
CA PRO A 395 20.97 -20.12 11.30
C PRO A 395 19.51 -19.64 11.33
N ALA A 396 19.14 -18.74 10.42
CA ALA A 396 17.78 -18.17 10.37
C ALA A 396 16.70 -19.23 10.13
N LEU A 397 16.98 -20.26 9.31
CA LEU A 397 16.04 -21.37 9.07
C LEU A 397 15.92 -22.28 10.29
N THR A 398 17.04 -22.52 10.99
CA THR A 398 17.05 -23.28 12.25
C THR A 398 16.26 -22.55 13.33
N SER A 399 16.41 -21.23 13.43
CA SER A 399 15.63 -20.38 14.34
C SER A 399 14.12 -20.52 14.11
N ARG A 400 13.67 -20.40 12.85
CA ARG A 400 12.24 -20.55 12.48
C ARG A 400 11.69 -21.95 12.80
N ALA A 401 12.44 -23.00 12.47
CA ALA A 401 12.03 -24.37 12.71
C ALA A 401 11.92 -24.68 14.20
N LEU A 402 12.92 -24.27 15.00
CA LEU A 402 12.89 -24.43 16.46
C LEU A 402 11.77 -23.61 17.09
N ALA A 403 11.52 -22.38 16.62
CA ALA A 403 10.41 -21.56 17.11
C ALA A 403 9.05 -22.26 16.90
N MET A 404 8.82 -22.84 15.71
CA MET A 404 7.62 -23.63 15.43
C MET A 404 7.54 -24.87 16.31
N TRP A 405 8.64 -25.65 16.41
CA TRP A 405 8.70 -26.84 17.25
C TRP A 405 8.40 -26.56 18.72
N VAL A 406 9.05 -25.55 19.32
CA VAL A 406 8.85 -25.20 20.73
C VAL A 406 7.39 -24.85 20.99
N HIS A 407 6.77 -24.05 20.11
CA HIS A 407 5.38 -23.67 20.26
C HIS A 407 4.45 -24.88 20.22
N VAL A 408 4.58 -25.71 19.20
CA VAL A 408 3.71 -26.87 18.95
C VAL A 408 3.92 -27.95 20.02
N SER A 409 5.16 -28.29 20.34
CA SER A 409 5.48 -29.30 21.35
C SER A 409 4.99 -28.88 22.74
N PHE A 410 5.08 -27.59 23.08
CA PHE A 410 4.52 -27.07 24.31
C PHE A 410 2.99 -27.19 24.35
N GLN A 411 2.30 -26.81 23.25
CA GLN A 411 0.84 -26.98 23.13
C GLN A 411 0.40 -28.46 23.21
N ALA A 412 1.21 -29.38 22.71
CA ALA A 412 0.99 -30.82 22.83
C ALA A 412 1.20 -31.35 24.27
N GLY A 413 1.63 -30.51 25.21
CA GLY A 413 1.81 -30.89 26.62
C GLY A 413 3.14 -31.59 26.92
N HIS A 414 4.12 -31.54 26.02
CA HIS A 414 5.45 -32.13 26.24
C HIS A 414 6.37 -31.30 27.16
N GLY A 415 5.86 -30.19 27.68
CA GLY A 415 6.64 -29.24 28.48
C GLY A 415 7.42 -28.25 27.62
N LEU A 416 8.12 -27.33 28.28
CA LEU A 416 8.91 -26.30 27.62
C LEU A 416 10.35 -26.77 27.41
N ASP A 417 10.77 -26.81 26.14
CA ASP A 417 12.18 -26.95 25.78
C ASP A 417 12.86 -25.57 25.80
N GLU A 418 13.35 -25.18 26.99
CA GLU A 418 14.02 -23.89 27.19
C GLU A 418 15.29 -23.75 26.36
N ALA A 419 16.03 -24.84 26.17
CA ALA A 419 17.28 -24.84 25.41
C ALA A 419 17.01 -24.60 23.91
N ALA A 420 16.03 -25.29 23.34
CA ALA A 420 15.60 -25.06 21.96
C ALA A 420 15.07 -23.63 21.76
N LEU A 421 14.28 -23.10 22.71
CA LEU A 421 13.77 -21.74 22.63
C LEU A 421 14.90 -20.70 22.66
N GLN A 422 15.86 -20.85 23.57
CA GLN A 422 17.00 -19.95 23.66
C GLN A 422 17.83 -20.01 22.37
N ARG A 423 18.12 -21.21 21.86
CA ARG A 423 18.83 -21.40 20.59
C ARG A 423 18.07 -20.78 19.42
N ALA A 424 16.74 -20.89 19.38
CA ALA A 424 15.93 -20.25 18.34
C ALA A 424 16.11 -18.72 18.36
N VAL A 425 16.12 -18.10 19.54
CA VAL A 425 16.32 -16.66 19.70
C VAL A 425 17.75 -16.23 19.33
N ASP A 426 18.76 -16.99 19.74
CA ASP A 426 20.17 -16.69 19.45
C ASP A 426 20.48 -16.76 17.95
N LEU A 427 19.79 -17.63 17.22
CA LEU A 427 19.91 -17.79 15.77
C LEU A 427 18.94 -16.91 14.97
N GLU A 428 18.08 -16.12 15.63
CA GLU A 428 17.11 -15.25 14.97
C GLU A 428 17.83 -14.09 14.26
N ASP A 429 17.62 -13.98 12.95
CA ASP A 429 17.96 -12.76 12.23
C ASP A 429 16.88 -11.70 12.47
N ARG A 430 17.24 -10.62 13.18
CA ARG A 430 16.31 -9.55 13.56
C ARG A 430 15.91 -8.67 12.37
N ASP A 431 16.70 -8.68 11.30
CA ASP A 431 16.50 -7.86 10.09
C ASP A 431 15.72 -8.62 9.01
N ASP A 432 15.38 -9.87 9.25
CA ASP A 432 14.62 -10.69 8.32
C ASP A 432 13.10 -10.47 8.47
N ASN A 433 12.34 -10.65 7.37
CA ASN A 433 10.88 -10.49 7.33
C ASN A 433 10.16 -11.81 7.68
N THR A 434 10.62 -12.48 8.74
CA THR A 434 10.00 -13.73 9.20
C THR A 434 8.60 -13.43 9.76
N PRO A 435 7.53 -14.08 9.26
CA PRO A 435 6.18 -13.93 9.80
C PRO A 435 6.09 -14.22 11.30
N ILE A 436 5.21 -13.53 12.01
CA ILE A 436 5.08 -13.62 13.48
C ILE A 436 4.99 -15.06 14.03
N PRO A 437 4.21 -15.99 13.45
CA PRO A 437 4.13 -17.35 13.99
C PRO A 437 5.46 -18.14 13.95
N PHE A 438 6.42 -17.71 13.14
CA PHE A 438 7.71 -18.39 12.95
C PHE A 438 8.86 -17.62 13.60
N ARG A 439 8.57 -16.47 14.21
CA ARG A 439 9.58 -15.57 14.78
C ARG A 439 9.89 -15.99 16.21
N ALA A 440 11.12 -16.42 16.47
CA ALA A 440 11.54 -16.94 17.78
C ALA A 440 11.28 -15.95 18.93
N SER A 441 11.50 -14.65 18.71
CA SER A 441 11.22 -13.61 19.71
C SER A 441 9.73 -13.45 20.01
N ALA A 442 8.84 -13.67 19.04
CA ALA A 442 7.39 -13.68 19.26
C ALA A 442 6.95 -14.96 19.97
N THR A 443 7.45 -16.13 19.54
CA THR A 443 7.24 -17.41 20.22
C THR A 443 7.67 -17.35 21.69
N ARG A 444 8.82 -16.74 21.99
CA ARG A 444 9.27 -16.51 23.37
C ARG A 444 8.24 -15.71 24.18
N GLY A 445 7.70 -14.64 23.61
CA GLY A 445 6.65 -13.84 24.25
C GLY A 445 5.40 -14.67 24.58
N LEU A 446 4.98 -15.53 23.63
CA LEU A 446 3.85 -16.45 23.83
C LEU A 446 4.12 -17.49 24.93
N ILE A 447 5.28 -18.14 24.91
CA ILE A 447 5.66 -19.12 25.91
C ILE A 447 5.73 -18.49 27.31
N LEU A 448 6.32 -17.29 27.43
CA LEU A 448 6.32 -16.53 28.68
C LEU A 448 4.89 -16.26 29.16
N ALA A 449 3.98 -15.93 28.25
CA ALA A 449 2.59 -15.70 28.60
C ALA A 449 1.89 -16.98 29.09
N MET A 450 2.05 -18.08 28.35
CA MET A 450 1.44 -19.38 28.67
C MET A 450 2.00 -20.01 29.95
N THR A 451 3.24 -19.69 30.32
CA THR A 451 3.87 -20.11 31.59
C THR A 451 3.62 -19.15 32.75
N GLY A 452 2.81 -18.11 32.56
CA GLY A 452 2.42 -17.16 33.61
C GLY A 452 3.42 -16.03 33.89
N ARG A 453 4.52 -15.93 33.12
CA ARG A 453 5.52 -14.84 33.20
C ARG A 453 5.04 -13.60 32.45
N LEU A 454 3.86 -13.11 32.81
CA LEU A 454 3.10 -12.12 32.04
C LEU A 454 3.81 -10.76 31.90
N ALA A 455 4.69 -10.38 32.84
CA ALA A 455 5.44 -9.11 32.76
C ALA A 455 6.51 -9.14 31.69
N GLU A 456 7.22 -10.27 31.62
CA GLU A 456 8.26 -10.50 30.64
C GLU A 456 7.65 -10.74 29.26
N ALA A 457 6.50 -11.43 29.20
CA ALA A 457 5.72 -11.58 27.97
C ALA A 457 5.30 -10.22 27.37
N ASP A 458 4.75 -9.32 28.18
CA ASP A 458 4.34 -7.97 27.74
C ASP A 458 5.53 -7.17 27.21
N ALA A 459 6.66 -7.17 27.93
CA ALA A 459 7.87 -6.48 27.50
C ALA A 459 8.42 -7.04 26.17
N GLN A 460 8.49 -8.38 26.06
CA GLN A 460 8.98 -9.06 24.86
C GLN A 460 8.09 -8.78 23.64
N LEU A 461 6.77 -8.88 23.79
CA LEU A 461 5.82 -8.62 22.69
C LEU A 461 5.75 -7.13 22.33
N ALA A 462 5.95 -6.22 23.30
CA ALA A 462 6.05 -4.79 23.01
C ALA A 462 7.28 -4.48 22.14
N GLU A 463 8.43 -5.08 22.41
CA GLU A 463 9.64 -4.94 21.58
C GLU A 463 9.44 -5.52 20.17
N VAL A 464 8.74 -6.65 20.05
CA VAL A 464 8.36 -7.20 18.73
C VAL A 464 7.44 -6.23 17.99
N ALA A 465 6.42 -5.68 18.65
CA ALA A 465 5.48 -4.74 18.06
C ALA A 465 6.15 -3.43 17.61
N GLU A 466 7.05 -2.88 18.43
CA GLU A 466 7.80 -1.66 18.08
C GLU A 466 8.64 -1.87 16.82
N ARG A 467 9.36 -3.01 16.73
CA ARG A 467 10.14 -3.35 15.54
C ARG A 467 9.27 -3.50 14.29
N CYS A 468 8.10 -4.14 14.40
CA CYS A 468 7.15 -4.22 13.29
C CYS A 468 6.70 -2.84 12.83
N GLY A 469 6.37 -1.94 13.76
CA GLY A 469 5.98 -0.56 13.46
C GLY A 469 7.10 0.25 12.79
N GLN A 470 8.35 0.12 13.24
CA GLN A 470 9.51 0.80 12.62
C GLN A 470 9.77 0.36 11.17
N ARG A 471 9.40 -0.88 10.82
CA ARG A 471 9.61 -1.47 9.49
C ARG A 471 8.40 -1.35 8.57
N GLY A 472 7.28 -0.80 9.05
CA GLY A 472 6.02 -0.75 8.29
C GLY A 472 5.41 -2.14 8.04
N ALA A 473 5.74 -3.14 8.87
CA ALA A 473 5.20 -4.49 8.77
C ALA A 473 3.82 -4.57 9.45
N GLU A 474 2.82 -3.91 8.85
CA GLU A 474 1.53 -3.67 9.49
C GLU A 474 0.72 -4.96 9.76
N HIS A 475 0.87 -5.99 8.92
CA HIS A 475 0.24 -7.30 9.13
C HIS A 475 0.83 -8.03 10.35
N ASP A 476 2.15 -8.01 10.50
CA ASP A 476 2.81 -8.56 11.68
C ASP A 476 2.38 -7.82 12.95
N LEU A 477 2.17 -6.51 12.84
CA LEU A 477 1.70 -5.68 13.94
C LEU A 477 0.29 -6.08 14.41
N MET A 478 -0.60 -6.46 13.50
CA MET A 478 -1.93 -7.00 13.86
C MET A 478 -1.80 -8.27 14.71
N ALA A 479 -0.99 -9.25 14.28
CA ALA A 479 -0.83 -10.53 14.98
C ALA A 479 -0.23 -10.36 16.38
N VAL A 480 0.86 -9.60 16.51
CA VAL A 480 1.50 -9.35 17.82
C VAL A 480 0.58 -8.55 18.75
N THR A 481 -0.21 -7.61 18.21
CA THR A 481 -1.16 -6.84 19.01
C THR A 481 -2.27 -7.72 19.58
N GLY A 482 -2.73 -8.72 18.82
CA GLY A 482 -3.66 -9.73 19.33
C GLY A 482 -3.11 -10.47 20.56
N TYR A 483 -1.84 -10.88 20.53
CA TYR A 483 -1.18 -11.50 21.69
C TYR A 483 -1.04 -10.54 22.87
N ARG A 484 -0.73 -9.26 22.60
CA ARG A 484 -0.65 -8.23 23.65
C ARG A 484 -2.01 -7.98 24.30
N THR A 485 -3.11 -8.05 23.55
CA THR A 485 -4.47 -7.99 24.12
C THR A 485 -4.68 -9.11 25.13
N LEU A 486 -4.37 -10.36 24.78
CA LEU A 486 -4.52 -11.50 25.68
C LEU A 486 -3.65 -11.36 26.94
N VAL A 487 -2.40 -10.95 26.78
CA VAL A 487 -1.49 -10.71 27.91
C VAL A 487 -2.02 -9.58 28.81
N ALA A 488 -2.55 -8.50 28.23
CA ALA A 488 -3.14 -7.40 29.00
C ALA A 488 -4.37 -7.86 29.80
N ILE A 489 -5.22 -8.70 29.22
CA ILE A 489 -6.36 -9.35 29.92
C ILE A 489 -5.85 -10.16 31.11
N TRP A 490 -4.87 -11.06 30.91
CA TRP A 490 -4.35 -11.91 31.98
C TRP A 490 -3.63 -11.13 33.10
N ARG A 491 -3.14 -9.93 32.79
CA ARG A 491 -2.54 -9.01 33.77
C ARG A 491 -3.55 -8.12 34.49
N GLY A 492 -4.83 -8.19 34.12
CA GLY A 492 -5.87 -7.29 34.63
C GLY A 492 -5.74 -5.84 34.14
N ARG A 493 -4.99 -5.58 33.06
CA ARG A 493 -4.83 -4.26 32.47
C ARG A 493 -5.85 -4.04 31.35
N TYR A 494 -7.13 -3.94 31.72
CA TYR A 494 -8.20 -3.93 30.72
C TYR A 494 -8.22 -2.67 29.82
N ASP A 495 -7.73 -1.52 30.30
CA ASP A 495 -7.56 -0.32 29.46
C ASP A 495 -6.52 -0.52 28.34
N ASP A 496 -5.47 -1.29 28.62
CA ASP A 496 -4.48 -1.67 27.60
C ASP A 496 -5.09 -2.69 26.63
N ALA A 497 -5.84 -3.67 27.15
CA ALA A 497 -6.49 -4.69 26.33
C ALA A 497 -7.47 -4.10 25.32
N ASP A 498 -8.34 -3.17 25.73
CA ASP A 498 -9.29 -2.50 24.84
C ASP A 498 -8.57 -1.72 23.73
N ARG A 499 -7.49 -1.02 24.09
CA ARG A 499 -6.71 -0.24 23.13
C ARG A 499 -6.06 -1.15 22.09
N HIS A 500 -5.47 -2.26 22.53
CA HIS A 500 -4.85 -3.24 21.64
C HIS A 500 -5.89 -3.94 20.76
N ALA A 501 -7.02 -4.35 21.31
CA ALA A 501 -8.13 -4.96 20.57
C ALA A 501 -8.68 -4.01 19.49
N ALA A 502 -8.93 -2.74 19.85
CA ALA A 502 -9.40 -1.74 18.91
C ALA A 502 -8.40 -1.46 17.78
N ASP A 503 -7.10 -1.35 18.11
CA ASP A 503 -6.04 -1.18 17.09
C ASP A 503 -5.95 -2.39 16.16
N MET A 504 -6.08 -3.61 16.70
CA MET A 504 -6.12 -4.84 15.90
C MET A 504 -7.32 -4.88 14.94
N MET A 505 -8.52 -4.59 15.43
CA MET A 505 -9.75 -4.58 14.61
C MET A 505 -9.62 -3.57 13.48
N GLU A 506 -9.17 -2.36 13.78
CA GLU A 506 -9.04 -1.32 12.78
C GLU A 506 -8.02 -1.69 11.68
N ARG A 507 -6.91 -2.35 12.04
CA ARG A 507 -5.92 -2.84 11.08
C ARG A 507 -6.48 -3.93 10.18
N ALA A 508 -7.21 -4.89 10.76
CA ALA A 508 -7.85 -5.95 10.00
C ALA A 508 -8.86 -5.39 8.97
N GLU A 509 -9.64 -4.37 9.35
CA GLU A 509 -10.57 -3.69 8.45
C GLU A 509 -9.86 -2.88 7.34
N GLN A 510 -8.69 -2.29 7.63
CA GLN A 510 -8.00 -1.36 6.71
C GLN A 510 -7.08 -2.07 5.71
N LEU A 511 -6.35 -3.07 6.19
CA LEU A 511 -5.26 -3.70 5.45
C LEU A 511 -5.64 -5.10 4.96
N GLY A 512 -6.78 -5.62 5.41
CA GLY A 512 -7.10 -7.03 5.29
C GLY A 512 -6.35 -7.87 6.33
N GLY A 513 -6.79 -9.11 6.47
CA GLY A 513 -6.31 -10.08 7.45
C GLY A 513 -7.48 -10.89 8.01
N SER A 514 -7.20 -11.79 8.94
CA SER A 514 -8.26 -12.63 9.52
C SER A 514 -9.20 -11.82 10.42
N MET A 515 -10.36 -11.45 9.87
CA MET A 515 -11.44 -10.83 10.63
C MET A 515 -11.93 -11.77 11.75
N VAL A 516 -11.86 -13.08 11.55
CA VAL A 516 -12.26 -14.08 12.55
C VAL A 516 -11.42 -13.96 13.81
N ILE A 517 -10.09 -13.85 13.67
CA ILE A 517 -9.19 -13.68 14.81
C ILE A 517 -9.44 -12.32 15.48
N ALA A 518 -9.59 -11.25 14.69
CA ALA A 518 -9.85 -9.91 15.24
C ALA A 518 -11.14 -9.88 16.08
N TYR A 519 -12.25 -10.45 15.56
CA TYR A 519 -13.50 -10.58 16.30
C TYR A 519 -13.32 -11.44 17.57
N SER A 520 -12.60 -12.55 17.48
CA SER A 520 -12.38 -13.43 18.63
C SER A 520 -11.61 -12.74 19.77
N ILE A 521 -10.58 -11.97 19.44
CA ILE A 521 -9.79 -11.22 20.43
C ILE A 521 -10.56 -10.02 20.99
N CYS A 522 -11.31 -9.29 20.16
CA CYS A 522 -12.16 -8.20 20.62
C CYS A 522 -13.30 -8.68 21.52
N ALA A 523 -13.86 -9.86 21.22
CA ALA A 523 -14.83 -10.50 22.08
C ALA A 523 -14.24 -10.77 23.47
N ALA A 524 -13.02 -11.31 23.55
CA ALA A 524 -12.34 -11.55 24.81
C ALA A 524 -12.15 -10.25 25.61
N ALA A 525 -11.65 -9.18 24.99
CA ALA A 525 -11.49 -7.89 25.66
C ALA A 525 -12.82 -7.36 26.24
N ALA A 526 -13.88 -7.35 25.43
CA ALA A 526 -15.22 -6.94 25.85
C ALA A 526 -15.79 -7.81 26.98
N GLY A 527 -15.60 -9.13 26.90
CA GLY A 527 -16.08 -10.09 27.89
C GLY A 527 -15.46 -9.86 29.26
N TYR A 528 -14.13 -9.67 29.32
CA TYR A 528 -13.43 -9.38 30.58
C TYR A 528 -13.70 -7.97 31.13
N ARG A 529 -14.20 -7.05 30.30
CA ARG A 529 -14.72 -5.74 30.72
C ARG A 529 -16.15 -5.78 31.24
N GLY A 530 -16.88 -6.87 31.04
CA GLY A 530 -18.29 -6.99 31.38
C GLY A 530 -19.23 -6.35 30.36
N ASP A 531 -18.76 -6.03 29.14
CA ASP A 531 -19.64 -5.62 28.04
C ASP A 531 -20.21 -6.87 27.35
N GLU A 532 -21.29 -7.39 27.94
CA GLU A 532 -21.95 -8.61 27.48
C GLU A 532 -22.36 -8.53 26.00
N VAL A 533 -22.95 -7.40 25.59
CA VAL A 533 -23.54 -7.25 24.26
C VAL A 533 -22.44 -7.31 23.21
N THR A 534 -21.40 -6.50 23.37
CA THR A 534 -20.27 -6.46 22.43
C THR A 534 -19.53 -7.79 22.39
N ALA A 535 -19.27 -8.40 23.55
CA ALA A 535 -18.60 -9.70 23.63
C ALA A 535 -19.36 -10.79 22.88
N ARG A 536 -20.68 -10.88 23.09
CA ARG A 536 -21.53 -11.87 22.44
C ARG A 536 -21.62 -11.64 20.94
N THR A 537 -21.80 -10.41 20.50
CA THR A 537 -21.85 -10.07 19.07
C THR A 537 -20.55 -10.48 18.38
N TYR A 538 -19.40 -10.05 18.87
CA TYR A 538 -18.12 -10.39 18.25
C TYR A 538 -17.82 -11.89 18.28
N ALA A 539 -18.07 -12.57 19.40
CA ALA A 539 -17.83 -14.01 19.48
C ALA A 539 -18.70 -14.81 18.50
N GLN A 540 -19.99 -14.46 18.39
CA GLN A 540 -20.90 -15.11 17.44
C GLN A 540 -20.54 -14.82 15.99
N THR A 541 -20.11 -13.59 15.67
CA THR A 541 -19.61 -13.25 14.33
C THR A 541 -18.37 -14.06 13.99
N ALA A 542 -17.40 -14.17 14.91
CA ALA A 542 -16.22 -15.00 14.73
C ALA A 542 -16.58 -16.48 14.49
N LEU A 543 -17.48 -17.04 15.31
CA LEU A 543 -17.91 -18.43 15.16
C LEU A 543 -18.63 -18.70 13.84
N ALA A 544 -19.47 -17.77 13.39
CA ALA A 544 -20.17 -17.89 12.12
C ALA A 544 -19.22 -17.84 10.91
N GLN A 545 -18.21 -16.96 10.95
CA GLN A 545 -17.24 -16.81 9.87
C GLN A 545 -16.15 -17.91 9.91
N GLY A 546 -15.81 -18.42 11.09
CA GLY A 546 -14.75 -19.41 11.30
C GLY A 546 -15.24 -20.85 11.49
N ALA A 547 -16.48 -21.17 11.13
CA ALA A 547 -17.14 -22.45 11.44
C ALA A 547 -16.38 -23.70 10.95
N GLY A 548 -15.49 -23.58 9.95
CA GLY A 548 -14.66 -24.67 9.44
C GLY A 548 -13.29 -24.84 10.10
N TYR A 549 -12.89 -23.92 10.99
CA TYR A 549 -11.54 -23.85 11.54
C TYR A 549 -11.58 -23.59 13.06
N PRO A 550 -11.79 -24.64 13.89
CA PRO A 550 -11.87 -24.49 15.34
C PRO A 550 -10.71 -23.71 16.01
N PRO A 551 -9.45 -23.82 15.53
CA PRO A 551 -8.35 -23.02 16.08
C PRO A 551 -8.54 -21.50 15.95
N LEU A 552 -9.24 -21.02 14.91
CA LEU A 552 -9.53 -19.58 14.74
C LEU A 552 -10.56 -19.05 15.73
N THR A 553 -11.47 -19.91 16.19
CA THR A 553 -12.63 -19.54 16.98
C THR A 553 -12.50 -19.91 18.46
N VAL A 554 -11.39 -20.52 18.86
CA VAL A 554 -11.15 -20.98 20.24
C VAL A 554 -11.37 -19.87 21.28
N TRP A 555 -10.91 -18.65 21.01
CA TRP A 555 -11.09 -17.52 21.91
C TRP A 555 -12.53 -17.01 21.93
N ALA A 556 -13.25 -17.10 20.82
CA ALA A 556 -14.67 -16.75 20.77
C ALA A 556 -15.52 -17.75 21.59
N SER A 557 -15.31 -19.05 21.41
CA SER A 557 -15.95 -20.09 22.22
C SER A 557 -15.63 -19.94 23.71
N ALA A 558 -14.35 -19.77 24.04
CA ALA A 558 -13.90 -19.56 25.42
C ALA A 558 -14.51 -18.29 26.05
N THR A 559 -14.65 -17.21 25.27
CA THR A 559 -15.29 -15.97 25.74
C THR A 559 -16.77 -16.18 26.03
N LEU A 560 -17.51 -16.87 25.16
CA LEU A 560 -18.92 -17.19 25.41
C LEU A 560 -19.07 -18.09 26.64
N ALA A 561 -18.24 -19.13 26.78
CA ALA A 561 -18.25 -19.98 27.96
C ALA A 561 -17.95 -19.17 29.24
N PHE A 562 -16.93 -18.31 29.22
CA PHE A 562 -16.60 -17.42 30.33
C PHE A 562 -17.76 -16.48 30.69
N LEU A 563 -18.42 -15.90 29.70
CA LEU A 563 -19.57 -15.01 29.88
C LEU A 563 -20.75 -15.74 30.53
N GLU A 564 -21.11 -16.92 30.02
CA GLU A 564 -22.22 -17.71 30.55
C GLU A 564 -21.94 -18.20 31.99
N VAL A 565 -20.69 -18.57 32.30
CA VAL A 565 -20.29 -18.87 33.70
C VAL A 565 -20.46 -17.63 34.59
N SER A 566 -20.01 -16.47 34.12
CA SER A 566 -20.09 -15.20 34.88
C SER A 566 -21.53 -14.75 35.15
N LEU A 567 -22.46 -15.10 34.25
CA LEU A 567 -23.90 -14.83 34.38
C LEU A 567 -24.66 -15.91 35.16
N GLY A 568 -24.01 -17.01 35.56
CA GLY A 568 -24.64 -18.14 36.24
C GLY A 568 -25.39 -19.12 35.33
N ASN A 569 -25.23 -19.01 34.01
CA ASN A 569 -25.87 -19.83 32.99
C ASN A 569 -25.02 -21.08 32.66
N TYR A 570 -24.76 -21.94 33.63
CA TYR A 570 -23.79 -23.04 33.49
C TYR A 570 -24.11 -24.03 32.37
N GLN A 571 -25.40 -24.27 32.05
CA GLN A 571 -25.77 -25.15 30.94
C GLN A 571 -25.42 -24.55 29.59
N GLN A 572 -25.53 -23.22 29.46
CA GLN A 572 -25.19 -22.48 28.26
C GLN A 572 -23.67 -22.40 28.11
N ALA A 573 -22.92 -22.29 29.22
CA ALA A 573 -21.47 -22.36 29.22
C ALA A 573 -20.94 -23.68 28.63
N VAL A 574 -21.52 -24.83 29.01
CA VAL A 574 -21.14 -26.14 28.48
C VAL A 574 -21.48 -26.30 26.99
N LYS A 575 -22.49 -25.60 26.48
CA LYS A 575 -22.82 -25.61 25.05
C LYS A 575 -21.92 -24.69 24.22
N ALA A 576 -21.32 -23.70 24.86
CA ALA A 576 -20.45 -22.72 24.21
C ALA A 576 -18.98 -23.17 24.15
N ALA A 577 -18.55 -23.99 25.12
CA ALA A 577 -17.28 -24.71 25.13
C ALA A 577 -17.35 -25.92 24.19
#